data_AF-A0A7J2NK98-F1
#
_entry.id   AF-A0A7J2NK98-F1
#
_cell.length_a   1.000
_cell.length_b   1.000
_cell.length_c   1.000
_cell.angle_alpha   90.00
_cell.angle_beta   90.00
_cell.angle_gamma   90.00
#
_symmetry.space_group_name_H-M   'P 1'
#
loop_
_entity.id
_entity.type
_entity.pdbx_description
1 polymer ?
#
loop_
_entity_poly.entity_id
_entity_poly.type
_entity_poly.pdbx_seq_one_letter_code
_entity_poly.pdbx_strand_id
1 'polypeptide(L)'
;MTRLSTMLLRSAIDGDKEFAESLRRIVHENLGMEIAEFAIKAGISPSTLYKAVSEGRSPNLRTLRSIVNCIDEIEGSTKGEFIAVIAARFVLDRIEERTIDIDGGKVNVREYPATNIEEVILAAIRSEEDGARAIVCAPIVVSTVERFVHLPIVTISPKSSVIEAIKTAAKKASM
;
A
#
# COMPACT_ATOMS: atom_id res chain seq x y z
N MET A 1 2.12 -1.29 6.05
CA MET A 1 2.80 -2.12 7.05
C MET A 1 3.28 -3.35 6.35
N THR A 2 4.59 -3.53 6.29
CA THR A 2 5.22 -4.56 5.47
C THR A 2 5.15 -5.94 6.11
N ARG A 3 5.60 -6.94 5.37
CA ARG A 3 5.78 -8.30 5.87
C ARG A 3 6.75 -8.34 7.06
N LEU A 4 7.89 -7.64 7.02
CA LEU A 4 8.85 -7.66 8.14
C LEU A 4 8.31 -6.93 9.37
N SER A 5 7.63 -5.80 9.19
CA SER A 5 6.95 -5.09 10.28
C SER A 5 5.90 -5.94 10.98
N THR A 6 5.10 -6.68 10.21
CA THR A 6 4.11 -7.62 10.75
C THR A 6 4.77 -8.76 11.52
N MET A 7 5.86 -9.31 10.98
CA MET A 7 6.65 -10.36 11.64
C MET A 7 7.25 -9.87 12.96
N LEU A 8 7.80 -8.65 12.98
CA LEU A 8 8.37 -8.04 14.18
C LEU A 8 7.30 -7.83 15.26
N LEU A 9 6.15 -7.26 14.88
CA LEU A 9 5.04 -7.04 15.80
C LEU A 9 4.51 -8.34 16.40
N ARG A 10 4.41 -9.41 15.60
CA ARG A 10 4.02 -10.73 16.09
C ARG A 10 5.03 -11.26 17.12
N SER A 11 6.32 -11.18 16.81
CA SER A 11 7.36 -11.59 17.76
C SER A 11 7.37 -10.76 19.06
N ALA A 12 6.98 -9.48 19.01
CA ALA A 12 6.83 -8.64 20.20
C ALA A 12 5.70 -9.11 21.13
N ILE A 13 4.68 -9.78 20.57
CA ILE A 13 3.59 -10.37 21.34
C ILE A 13 4.00 -11.72 21.90
N ASP A 14 4.79 -12.50 21.14
CA ASP A 14 5.23 -13.84 21.53
C ASP A 14 6.22 -13.80 22.72
N GLY A 15 7.10 -12.80 22.77
CA GLY A 15 7.97 -12.57 23.92
C GLY A 15 9.22 -11.73 23.62
N ASP A 16 9.92 -11.31 24.68
CA ASP A 16 11.08 -10.42 24.55
C ASP A 16 12.26 -11.08 23.79
N LYS A 17 12.43 -12.40 23.91
CA LYS A 17 13.49 -13.14 23.20
C LYS A 17 13.17 -13.26 21.72
N GLU A 18 11.92 -13.62 21.42
CA GLU A 18 11.38 -13.75 20.08
C GLU A 18 11.49 -12.41 19.34
N PHE A 19 11.16 -11.31 20.03
CA PHE A 19 11.34 -9.96 19.51
C PHE A 19 12.82 -9.66 19.19
N ALA A 20 13.73 -9.92 20.13
CA ALA A 20 15.14 -9.63 19.96
C ALA A 20 15.77 -10.41 18.79
N GLU A 21 15.44 -11.70 18.66
CA GLU A 21 15.88 -12.55 17.55
C GLU A 21 15.29 -12.10 16.21
N SER A 22 13.99 -11.80 16.19
CA SER A 22 13.30 -11.32 14.98
C SER A 22 13.87 -9.98 14.51
N LEU A 23 14.09 -9.03 15.43
CA LEU A 23 14.69 -7.74 15.13
C LEU A 23 16.12 -7.89 14.59
N ARG A 24 16.94 -8.74 15.22
CA ARG A 24 18.31 -9.01 14.77
C ARG A 24 18.31 -9.57 13.35
N ARG A 25 17.46 -10.56 13.09
CA ARG A 25 17.31 -11.18 11.78
C ARG A 25 16.86 -10.17 10.72
N ILE A 26 15.84 -9.36 11.04
CA ILE A 26 15.34 -8.34 10.12
C ILE A 26 16.47 -7.36 9.74
N VAL A 27 17.15 -6.80 10.74
CA VAL A 27 18.18 -5.78 10.47
C VAL A 27 19.37 -6.34 9.69
N HIS A 28 19.91 -7.49 10.10
CA HIS A 28 21.10 -8.03 9.44
C HIS A 28 20.80 -8.84 8.17
N GLU A 29 19.85 -9.76 8.22
CA GLU A 29 19.63 -10.70 7.12
C GLU A 29 18.68 -10.14 6.05
N ASN A 30 17.64 -9.40 6.45
CA ASN A 30 16.66 -8.87 5.49
C ASN A 30 17.02 -7.48 4.97
N LEU A 31 17.48 -6.59 5.84
CA LEU A 31 17.82 -5.21 5.47
C LEU A 31 19.30 -5.03 5.13
N GLY A 32 20.17 -5.98 5.50
CA GLY A 32 21.60 -5.92 5.20
C GLY A 32 22.33 -4.79 5.94
N MET A 33 21.83 -4.37 7.11
CA MET A 33 22.36 -3.24 7.88
C MET A 33 22.97 -3.70 9.20
N GLU A 34 23.82 -2.85 9.78
CA GLU A 34 24.28 -3.02 11.15
C GLU A 34 23.27 -2.42 12.16
N ILE A 35 23.20 -2.98 13.37
CA ILE A 35 22.28 -2.51 14.43
C ILE A 35 22.50 -1.01 14.72
N ALA A 36 23.75 -0.56 14.77
CA ALA A 36 24.06 0.84 15.02
C ALA A 36 23.55 1.76 13.89
N GLU A 37 23.68 1.33 12.65
CA GLU A 37 23.22 2.06 11.46
C GLU A 37 21.68 2.15 11.45
N PHE A 38 21.00 1.03 11.70
CA PHE A 38 19.55 0.99 11.81
C PHE A 38 19.04 1.87 12.96
N ALA A 39 19.71 1.89 14.12
CA ALA A 39 19.33 2.72 15.26
C ALA A 39 19.31 4.20 14.89
N ILE A 40 20.37 4.68 14.23
CA ILE A 40 20.48 6.06 13.75
C ILE A 40 19.32 6.37 12.79
N LYS A 41 19.05 5.48 11.83
CA LYS A 41 17.98 5.66 10.84
C LYS A 41 16.59 5.67 11.48
N ALA A 42 16.36 4.86 12.51
CA ALA A 42 15.11 4.80 13.27
C ALA A 42 14.94 5.96 14.27
N GLY A 43 15.92 6.86 14.41
CA GLY A 43 15.89 7.95 15.40
C GLY A 43 15.99 7.46 16.85
N ILE A 44 16.66 6.33 17.07
CA ILE A 44 16.84 5.68 18.37
C ILE A 44 18.33 5.69 18.73
N SER A 45 18.68 5.86 20.01
CA SER A 45 20.09 5.73 20.40
C SER A 45 20.58 4.30 20.15
N PRO A 46 21.81 4.10 19.64
CA PRO A 46 22.38 2.76 19.45
C PRO A 46 22.31 1.91 20.72
N SER A 47 22.58 2.51 21.89
CA SER A 47 22.47 1.84 23.19
C SER A 47 21.06 1.31 23.48
N THR A 48 20.00 2.03 23.09
CA THR A 48 18.62 1.58 23.30
C THR A 48 18.30 0.38 22.42
N LEU A 49 18.74 0.41 21.16
CA LEU A 49 18.48 -0.69 20.25
C LEU A 49 19.32 -1.93 20.61
N TYR A 50 20.57 -1.76 21.03
CA TYR A 50 21.39 -2.87 21.53
C TYR A 50 20.80 -3.51 22.79
N LYS A 51 20.16 -2.74 23.69
CA LYS A 51 19.43 -3.33 24.83
C LYS A 51 18.28 -4.21 24.38
N ALA A 52 17.53 -3.75 23.38
CA ALA A 52 16.42 -4.53 22.83
C ALA A 52 16.89 -5.84 22.17
N VAL A 53 18.05 -5.80 21.48
CA VAL A 53 18.58 -6.93 20.70
C VAL A 53 19.47 -7.89 21.51
N SER A 54 20.17 -7.40 22.53
CA SER A 54 21.17 -8.17 23.29
C SER A 54 20.71 -8.52 24.70
N GLU A 55 19.95 -7.65 25.36
CA GLU A 55 19.46 -7.89 26.72
C GLU A 55 18.07 -8.55 26.73
N GLY A 56 17.45 -8.73 25.55
CA GLY A 56 16.11 -9.30 25.41
C GLY A 56 15.11 -8.53 26.24
N ARG A 57 15.12 -7.19 26.13
CA ARG A 57 14.15 -6.32 26.79
C ARG A 57 13.20 -5.75 25.74
N SER A 58 11.91 -5.98 25.92
CA SER A 58 10.91 -5.37 25.05
C SER A 58 11.02 -3.84 25.06
N PRO A 59 11.08 -3.20 23.88
CA PRO A 59 11.04 -1.75 23.79
C PRO A 59 9.69 -1.23 24.26
N ASN A 60 9.66 0.02 24.76
CA ASN A 60 8.39 0.69 24.96
C ASN A 60 7.67 0.93 23.61
N LEU A 61 6.38 1.23 23.65
CA LEU A 61 5.56 1.44 22.45
C LEU A 61 6.04 2.60 21.54
N ARG A 62 6.78 3.57 22.07
CA ARG A 62 7.35 4.65 21.26
C ARG A 62 8.52 4.12 20.43
N THR A 63 9.44 3.42 21.06
CA THR A 63 10.59 2.79 20.40
C THR A 63 10.13 1.72 19.41
N LEU A 64 9.16 0.89 19.78
CA LEU A 64 8.58 -0.11 18.87
C LEU A 64 8.01 0.55 17.60
N ARG A 65 7.26 1.64 17.75
CA ARG A 65 6.76 2.42 16.60
C ARG A 65 7.87 2.96 15.71
N SER A 66 8.92 3.52 16.30
CA SER A 66 10.09 4.01 15.55
C SER A 66 10.77 2.89 14.75
N ILE A 67 10.93 1.70 15.35
CA ILE A 67 11.51 0.53 14.66
C ILE A 67 10.62 0.09 13.49
N VAL A 68 9.32 -0.08 13.74
CA VAL A 68 8.35 -0.51 12.72
C VAL A 68 8.28 0.47 11.55
N ASN A 69 8.20 1.77 11.83
CA ASN A 69 8.16 2.79 10.78
C ASN A 69 9.46 2.78 9.95
N CYS A 70 10.62 2.65 10.61
CA CYS A 70 11.90 2.56 9.92
C CYS A 70 11.98 1.33 9.01
N ILE A 71 11.49 0.16 9.46
CA ILE A 71 11.41 -1.05 8.63
C ILE A 71 10.52 -0.81 7.41
N ASP A 72 9.31 -0.26 7.63
CA ASP A 72 8.39 0.07 6.55
C ASP A 72 9.05 1.02 5.53
N GLU A 73 9.74 2.07 5.99
CA GLU A 73 10.44 3.02 5.12
C GLU A 73 11.58 2.36 4.33
N ILE A 74 12.38 1.48 4.96
CA ILE A 74 13.52 0.82 4.30
C ILE A 74 13.06 -0.22 3.28
N GLU A 75 12.04 -1.03 3.59
CA GLU A 75 11.49 -2.04 2.67
C GLU A 75 10.77 -1.45 1.46
N GLY A 76 10.73 -0.12 1.32
CA GLY A 76 10.04 0.52 0.22
C GLY A 76 8.53 0.62 0.44
N SER A 77 8.03 0.46 1.67
CA SER A 77 6.77 1.11 2.07
C SER A 77 6.95 2.63 2.26
N THR A 78 7.67 3.27 1.34
CA THR A 78 6.97 4.35 0.63
C THR A 78 5.65 3.77 0.17
N LYS A 79 4.54 4.17 0.80
CA LYS A 79 3.30 4.32 0.06
C LYS A 79 3.72 5.03 -1.23
N GLY A 80 3.84 4.32 -2.34
CA GLY A 80 4.07 4.88 -3.67
C GLY A 80 3.21 6.11 -3.81
N GLU A 81 3.76 7.21 -4.32
CA GLU A 81 3.10 8.52 -4.33
C GLU A 81 2.00 8.63 -5.41
N PHE A 82 1.28 7.54 -5.68
CA PHE A 82 0.31 7.50 -6.75
C PHE A 82 -1.00 6.82 -6.35
N ILE A 83 -2.04 7.18 -7.10
CA ILE A 83 -3.36 6.56 -7.07
C ILE A 83 -3.43 5.60 -8.25
N ALA A 84 -3.75 4.34 -7.98
CA ALA A 84 -3.97 3.36 -9.02
C ALA A 84 -5.36 3.53 -9.61
N VAL A 85 -5.47 3.61 -10.94
CA VAL A 85 -6.76 3.63 -11.63
C VAL A 85 -6.90 2.34 -12.43
N ILE A 86 -7.84 1.49 -12.01
CA ILE A 86 -8.13 0.21 -12.64
C ILE A 86 -9.43 0.35 -13.43
N ALA A 87 -9.31 0.35 -14.76
CA ALA A 87 -10.46 0.49 -15.64
C ALA A 87 -10.18 -0.13 -17.01
N ALA A 88 -11.22 -0.22 -17.84
CA ALA A 88 -11.05 -0.59 -19.24
C ALA A 88 -10.22 0.48 -19.97
N ARG A 89 -9.45 0.06 -20.98
CA ARG A 89 -8.52 0.93 -21.71
C ARG A 89 -9.17 2.21 -22.23
N PHE A 90 -10.38 2.12 -22.80
CA PHE A 90 -11.11 3.29 -23.31
C PHE A 90 -11.50 4.33 -22.22
N VAL A 91 -11.53 3.94 -20.94
CA VAL A 91 -11.74 4.86 -19.82
C VAL A 91 -10.41 5.51 -19.44
N LEU A 92 -9.33 4.73 -19.40
CA LEU A 92 -7.97 5.20 -19.08
C LEU A 92 -7.45 6.18 -20.13
N ASP A 93 -7.74 5.94 -21.42
CA ASP A 93 -7.37 6.82 -22.53
C ASP A 93 -7.97 8.25 -22.40
N ARG A 94 -8.95 8.46 -21.50
CA ARG A 94 -9.54 9.77 -21.20
C ARG A 94 -8.82 10.53 -20.09
N ILE A 95 -7.82 9.92 -19.45
CA ILE A 95 -6.98 10.56 -18.44
C ILE A 95 -5.90 11.34 -19.18
N GLU A 96 -6.09 12.65 -19.30
CA GLU A 96 -5.15 13.54 -20.00
C GLU A 96 -3.90 13.82 -19.15
N GLU A 97 -4.07 13.94 -17.83
CA GLU A 97 -3.00 14.27 -16.89
C GLU A 97 -2.74 13.11 -15.92
N ARG A 98 -1.50 12.63 -15.91
CA ARG A 98 -1.02 11.59 -14.98
C ARG A 98 -0.55 12.15 -13.64
N THR A 99 -0.64 13.46 -13.46
CA THR A 99 -0.34 14.14 -12.21
C THR A 99 -1.43 15.18 -11.98
N ILE A 100 -2.14 15.07 -10.86
CA ILE A 100 -3.26 15.95 -10.52
C ILE A 100 -2.84 16.84 -9.36
N ASP A 101 -3.03 18.16 -9.49
CA ASP A 101 -2.83 19.12 -8.41
C ASP A 101 -4.03 19.07 -7.43
N ILE A 102 -3.77 18.81 -6.14
CA ILE A 102 -4.77 18.73 -5.08
C ILE A 102 -4.24 19.47 -3.85
N ASP A 103 -4.98 20.46 -3.35
CA ASP A 103 -4.73 21.18 -2.08
C ASP A 103 -3.27 21.62 -1.86
N GLY A 104 -2.61 22.09 -2.93
CA GLY A 104 -1.22 22.56 -2.88
C GLY A 104 -0.16 21.46 -3.00
N GLY A 105 -0.55 20.21 -3.28
CA GLY A 105 0.33 19.09 -3.59
C GLY A 105 0.05 18.46 -4.96
N LYS A 106 0.94 17.57 -5.40
CA LYS A 106 0.80 16.80 -6.64
C LYS A 106 0.57 15.33 -6.31
N VAL A 107 -0.41 14.72 -6.98
CA VAL A 107 -0.70 13.29 -6.86
C VAL A 107 -0.49 12.64 -8.20
N ASN A 108 0.36 11.61 -8.25
CA ASN A 108 0.56 10.85 -9.47
C ASN A 108 -0.57 9.84 -9.67
N VAL A 109 -0.87 9.52 -10.91
CA VAL A 109 -1.85 8.53 -11.32
C VAL A 109 -1.15 7.46 -12.13
N ARG A 110 -1.41 6.19 -11.81
CA ARG A 110 -0.93 5.05 -12.58
C ARG A 110 -2.09 4.21 -13.06
N GLU A 111 -2.08 3.93 -14.36
CA GLU A 111 -3.15 3.25 -15.07
C GLU A 111 -2.91 1.72 -15.05
N TYR A 112 -3.93 0.95 -14.71
CA TYR A 112 -3.94 -0.50 -14.74
C TYR A 112 -5.12 -0.99 -15.60
N PRO A 113 -4.91 -1.32 -16.88
CA PRO A 113 -5.98 -1.76 -17.75
C PRO A 113 -6.51 -3.13 -17.31
N ALA A 114 -7.84 -3.24 -17.20
CA ALA A 114 -8.53 -4.49 -16.92
C ALA A 114 -9.87 -4.56 -17.69
N THR A 115 -10.22 -5.75 -18.15
CA THR A 115 -11.41 -6.02 -18.98
C THR A 115 -12.45 -6.90 -18.29
N ASN A 116 -12.05 -7.61 -17.23
CA ASN A 116 -12.90 -8.52 -16.47
C ASN A 116 -12.55 -8.48 -14.98
N ILE A 117 -13.36 -9.15 -14.15
CA ILE A 117 -13.22 -9.12 -12.69
C ILE A 117 -11.90 -9.73 -12.22
N GLU A 118 -11.44 -10.82 -12.85
CA GLU A 118 -10.18 -11.49 -12.48
C GLU A 118 -8.97 -10.57 -12.71
N GLU A 119 -8.93 -9.91 -13.86
CA GLU A 119 -7.90 -8.91 -14.18
C GLU A 119 -7.94 -7.73 -13.22
N VAL A 120 -9.12 -7.31 -12.78
CA VAL A 120 -9.25 -6.24 -11.78
C VAL A 120 -8.65 -6.67 -10.44
N ILE A 121 -8.87 -7.91 -9.99
CA ILE A 121 -8.27 -8.43 -8.75
C ILE A 121 -6.75 -8.47 -8.87
N LEU A 122 -6.23 -9.02 -9.98
CA LEU A 122 -4.79 -9.08 -10.23
C LEU A 122 -4.16 -7.68 -10.29
N ALA A 123 -4.82 -6.74 -10.96
CA ALA A 123 -4.40 -5.35 -11.03
C ALA A 123 -4.40 -4.67 -9.66
N ALA A 124 -5.39 -4.96 -8.82
CA ALA A 124 -5.48 -4.39 -7.48
C ALA A 124 -4.32 -4.87 -6.60
N ILE A 125 -4.05 -6.18 -6.57
CA ILE A 125 -2.92 -6.76 -5.83
C ILE A 125 -1.60 -6.17 -6.31
N ARG A 126 -1.37 -6.17 -7.64
CA ARG A 126 -0.16 -5.58 -8.24
C ARG A 126 -0.02 -4.10 -7.89
N SER A 127 -1.11 -3.34 -7.90
CA SER A 127 -1.06 -1.93 -7.56
C SER A 127 -0.69 -1.69 -6.09
N GLU A 128 -1.09 -2.59 -5.19
CA GLU A 128 -0.68 -2.56 -3.79
C GLU A 128 0.81 -2.92 -3.62
N GLU A 129 1.28 -3.95 -4.32
CA GLU A 129 2.70 -4.32 -4.37
C GLU A 129 3.58 -3.20 -4.97
N ASP A 130 3.08 -2.51 -6.00
CA ASP A 130 3.71 -1.34 -6.62
C ASP A 130 3.68 -0.09 -5.71
N GLY A 131 2.96 -0.16 -4.59
CA GLY A 131 2.92 0.86 -3.55
C GLY A 131 1.76 1.86 -3.64
N ALA A 132 0.71 1.65 -4.44
CA ALA A 132 -0.38 2.62 -4.56
C ALA A 132 -0.95 3.09 -3.20
N ARG A 133 -1.34 4.37 -3.08
CA ARG A 133 -1.97 4.91 -1.85
C ARG A 133 -3.45 4.60 -1.74
N ALA A 134 -4.09 4.41 -2.89
CA ALA A 134 -5.51 4.13 -3.05
C ALA A 134 -5.75 3.54 -4.42
N ILE A 135 -6.90 2.88 -4.56
CA ILE A 135 -7.38 2.32 -5.82
C ILE A 135 -8.65 3.06 -6.24
N VAL A 136 -8.72 3.44 -7.51
CA VAL A 136 -9.95 3.90 -8.18
C VAL A 136 -10.39 2.81 -9.14
N CYS A 137 -11.62 2.30 -9.00
CA CYS A 137 -12.13 1.25 -9.88
C CYS A 137 -13.65 1.35 -10.10
N ALA A 138 -14.21 0.46 -10.94
CA ALA A 138 -15.64 0.41 -11.20
C ALA A 138 -16.43 -0.08 -9.96
N PRO A 139 -17.62 0.47 -9.66
CA PRO A 139 -18.39 0.10 -8.47
C PRO A 139 -18.68 -1.40 -8.31
N ILE A 140 -18.84 -2.12 -9.43
CA ILE A 140 -19.28 -3.53 -9.43
C ILE A 140 -18.25 -4.49 -8.82
N VAL A 141 -16.98 -4.08 -8.69
CA VAL A 141 -15.89 -4.96 -8.22
C VAL A 141 -15.45 -4.70 -6.78
N VAL A 142 -15.96 -3.65 -6.13
CA VAL A 142 -15.45 -3.16 -4.83
C VAL A 142 -15.43 -4.27 -3.79
N SER A 143 -16.59 -4.90 -3.53
CA SER A 143 -16.73 -5.94 -2.50
C SER A 143 -15.87 -7.17 -2.74
N THR A 144 -15.43 -7.38 -3.98
CA THR A 144 -14.53 -8.48 -4.35
C THR A 144 -13.09 -8.07 -4.10
N VAL A 145 -12.69 -6.87 -4.55
CA VAL A 145 -11.32 -6.37 -4.41
C VAL A 145 -10.93 -6.13 -2.96
N GLU A 146 -11.85 -5.61 -2.12
CA GLU A 146 -11.63 -5.39 -0.68
C GLU A 146 -11.20 -6.66 0.09
N ARG A 147 -11.44 -7.85 -0.47
CA ARG A 147 -11.03 -9.12 0.14
C ARG A 147 -9.55 -9.45 -0.09
N PHE A 148 -8.88 -8.77 -1.02
CA PHE A 148 -7.54 -9.09 -1.48
C PHE A 148 -6.51 -7.99 -1.22
N VAL A 149 -6.95 -6.76 -0.93
CA VAL A 149 -6.07 -5.60 -0.72
C VAL A 149 -6.48 -4.81 0.51
N HIS A 150 -5.53 -4.06 1.09
CA HIS A 150 -5.71 -3.22 2.27
C HIS A 150 -5.73 -1.72 1.94
N LEU A 151 -5.70 -1.37 0.65
CA LEU A 151 -5.76 0.01 0.17
C LEU A 151 -7.18 0.57 0.23
N PRO A 152 -7.35 1.87 0.52
CA PRO A 152 -8.65 2.53 0.37
C PRO A 152 -9.10 2.49 -1.10
N ILE A 153 -10.37 2.15 -1.32
CA ILE A 153 -10.96 2.03 -2.66
C ILE A 153 -11.99 3.14 -2.87
N VAL A 154 -11.90 3.83 -4.01
CA VAL A 154 -12.84 4.85 -4.46
C VAL A 154 -13.47 4.39 -5.77
N THR A 155 -14.75 4.65 -5.95
CA THR A 155 -15.47 4.21 -7.15
C THR A 155 -15.63 5.30 -8.19
N ILE A 156 -15.54 4.92 -9.46
CA ILE A 156 -15.91 5.78 -10.58
C ILE A 156 -17.44 5.91 -10.59
N SER A 157 -17.96 7.15 -10.56
CA SER A 157 -19.40 7.43 -10.63
C SER A 157 -19.81 7.96 -12.01
N PRO A 158 -20.43 7.14 -12.87
CA PRO A 158 -20.86 7.57 -14.20
C PRO A 158 -22.20 8.32 -14.13
N LYS A 159 -22.18 9.66 -14.10
CA LYS A 159 -23.42 10.46 -14.02
C LYS A 159 -24.11 10.68 -15.38
N SER A 160 -23.40 11.20 -16.38
CA SER A 160 -24.00 11.55 -17.70
C SER A 160 -24.07 10.36 -18.66
N SER A 161 -23.11 9.45 -18.59
CA SER A 161 -22.96 8.36 -19.57
C SER A 161 -24.09 7.35 -19.54
N VAL A 162 -24.73 7.12 -18.39
CA VAL A 162 -25.85 6.17 -18.27
C VAL A 162 -27.07 6.65 -19.06
N ILE A 163 -27.42 7.94 -18.92
CA ILE A 163 -28.58 8.52 -19.62
C ILE A 163 -28.37 8.50 -21.14
N GLU A 164 -27.17 8.83 -21.61
CA GLU A 164 -26.82 8.77 -23.03
C GLU A 164 -26.86 7.35 -23.59
N ALA A 165 -26.37 6.37 -22.83
CA ALA A 165 -26.44 4.96 -23.19
C ALA A 165 -27.90 4.49 -23.33
N ILE A 166 -28.78 4.87 -22.39
CA ILE A 166 -30.21 4.56 -22.46
C ILE A 166 -30.85 5.18 -23.71
N LYS A 167 -30.58 6.47 -23.99
CA LYS A 167 -31.10 7.14 -25.20
C LYS A 167 -30.63 6.45 -26.48
N THR A 168 -29.37 6.02 -26.51
CA THR A 168 -28.79 5.31 -27.66
C THR A 168 -29.41 3.93 -27.85
N ALA A 169 -29.60 3.18 -26.76
CA ALA A 169 -30.26 1.88 -26.79
C ALA A 169 -31.72 1.99 -27.26
N ALA A 170 -32.46 2.98 -26.75
CA ALA A 170 -33.85 3.22 -27.14
C ALA A 170 -33.99 3.52 -28.65
N LYS A 171 -33.10 4.34 -29.21
CA LYS A 171 -33.07 4.61 -30.66
C LYS A 171 -32.82 3.34 -31.47
N LYS A 172 -31.87 2.49 -31.04
CA LYS A 172 -31.53 1.24 -31.72
C LYS A 172 -32.64 0.18 -31.63
N ALA A 173 -33.36 0.12 -30.52
CA ALA A 173 -34.44 -0.84 -30.30
C ALA A 173 -35.77 -0.45 -30.98
N SER A 174 -35.89 0.82 -31.41
CA SER A 174 -37.05 1.34 -32.14
C SER A 174 -36.88 1.31 -33.67
N MET A 175 -35.73 0.84 -34.14
CA MET A 175 -35.44 0.48 -35.54
C MET A 175 -35.55 -1.03 -35.70
#